data_AF-A0A974T2K8-F1
#
_entry.id   AF-A0A974T2K8-F1
#
_cell.length_a   1.000
_cell.length_b   1.000
_cell.length_c   1.000
_cell.angle_alpha   90.00
_cell.angle_beta   90.00
_cell.angle_gamma   90.00
#
_symmetry.space_group_name_H-M   'P 1'
#
loop_
_entity.id
_entity.type
_entity.pdbx_description
1 polymer ?
#
loop_
_entity_poly.entity_id
_entity_poly.type
_entity_poly.pdbx_seq_one_letter_code
_entity_poly.pdbx_strand_id
1 'polypeptide(L)' 'MPDRKQNGQQPEALRSLKSAAKAGSQKPRDQGLEARGDTAPISAPLEQEQDAATKVLREGVKKNPQGMEKAARKAPER' A
#
# COMPACT_ATOMS: atom_id res chain seq x y z
N MET A 1 -3.08 -10.76 -41.54
CA MET A 1 -2.78 -10.73 -40.10
C MET A 1 -1.28 -10.90 -39.94
N PRO A 2 -0.53 -9.87 -39.53
CA PRO A 2 0.92 -9.97 -39.43
C PRO A 2 1.31 -10.88 -38.26
N ASP A 3 2.40 -11.61 -38.46
CA ASP A 3 3.00 -12.58 -37.54
C ASP A 3 3.09 -12.08 -36.09
N ARG A 4 2.35 -12.73 -35.18
CA ARG A 4 2.60 -12.65 -33.73
C ARG A 4 3.85 -13.47 -33.36
N LYS A 5 4.98 -13.15 -33.96
CA LYS A 5 6.30 -13.44 -33.37
C LYS A 5 6.90 -12.17 -32.79
N GLN A 6 6.07 -11.38 -32.11
CA GLN A 6 6.56 -10.38 -31.19
C GLN A 6 7.02 -11.11 -29.94
N ASN A 7 8.28 -10.91 -29.54
CA ASN A 7 8.84 -11.32 -28.26
C ASN A 7 7.92 -10.81 -27.13
N GLY A 8 6.90 -11.58 -26.80
CA GLY A 8 5.94 -11.22 -25.77
C GLY A 8 6.71 -11.12 -24.47
N GLN A 9 6.79 -9.92 -23.90
CA GLN A 9 7.33 -9.75 -22.55
C GLN A 9 6.53 -10.70 -21.65
N GLN A 10 7.17 -11.75 -21.17
CA GLN A 10 6.55 -12.59 -20.15
C GLN A 10 6.24 -11.71 -18.95
N PRO A 11 5.06 -11.87 -18.31
CA PRO A 11 4.77 -11.23 -17.05
C PRO A 11 5.93 -11.43 -16.07
N GLU A 12 6.36 -10.38 -15.37
CA GLU A 12 7.52 -10.44 -14.48
C GLU A 12 7.39 -11.55 -13.42
N ALA A 13 6.16 -11.84 -13.00
CA ALA A 13 5.83 -12.98 -12.14
C ALA A 13 6.36 -14.31 -12.70
N LEU A 14 6.17 -14.56 -14.00
CA LEU A 14 6.61 -15.79 -14.66
C LEU A 14 8.13 -15.83 -14.85
N ARG A 15 8.76 -14.67 -15.10
CA ARG A 15 10.22 -14.57 -15.25
C ARG A 15 10.95 -15.02 -13.97
N SER A 16 10.39 -14.69 -12.81
CA SER A 16 10.97 -14.99 -11.49
C SER A 16 10.58 -16.35 -10.89
N LEU A 17 9.60 -17.03 -11.46
CA LEU A 17 8.92 -18.16 -10.82
C LEU A 17 9.89 -19.27 -10.39
N LYS A 18 10.87 -19.59 -11.25
CA LYS A 18 11.90 -20.59 -10.97
C LYS A 18 12.79 -20.19 -9.78
N SER A 19 13.11 -18.91 -9.64
CA SER A 19 13.93 -18.40 -8.54
C SER A 19 13.14 -18.36 -7.24
N ALA A 20 11.87 -17.93 -7.29
CA ALA A 20 10.98 -17.94 -6.14
C ALA A 20 10.77 -19.37 -5.60
N ALA A 21 10.53 -20.34 -6.50
CA ALA A 21 10.38 -21.75 -6.12
C ALA A 21 11.60 -22.31 -5.38
N LYS A 22 12.82 -21.89 -5.76
CA LYS A 22 14.06 -22.28 -5.07
C LYS A 22 14.21 -21.60 -3.71
N ALA A 23 13.65 -20.41 -3.54
CA ALA A 23 13.68 -19.63 -2.30
C ALA A 23 12.47 -19.92 -1.38
N GLY A 24 11.88 -21.11 -1.46
CA GLY A 24 10.72 -21.48 -0.63
C GLY A 24 9.44 -20.73 -1.00
N SER A 25 9.26 -20.44 -2.30
CA SER A 25 8.13 -19.67 -2.84
C SER A 25 8.06 -18.21 -2.36
N GLN A 26 9.17 -17.66 -1.84
CA GLN A 26 9.28 -16.23 -1.57
C GLN A 26 9.62 -15.45 -2.84
N LYS A 27 8.93 -14.31 -3.00
CA LYS A 27 9.24 -13.35 -4.06
C LYS A 27 10.62 -12.72 -3.80
N PRO A 28 11.53 -12.70 -4.80
CA PRO A 28 12.73 -11.87 -4.76
C PRO A 28 12.42 -10.42 -4.36
N ARG A 29 13.27 -9.81 -3.51
CA ARG A 29 13.05 -8.45 -2.97
C ARG A 29 13.05 -7.37 -4.04
N ASP A 30 13.85 -7.58 -5.07
CA ASP A 30 14.03 -6.71 -6.24
C ASP A 30 12.94 -6.91 -7.31
N GLN A 31 11.96 -7.79 -7.05
CA GLN A 31 10.86 -8.01 -7.97
C GLN A 31 9.63 -7.19 -7.55
N GLY A 32 9.11 -6.38 -8.47
CA GLY A 32 7.91 -5.55 -8.30
C GLY A 32 8.21 -4.05 -8.40
N LEU A 33 7.14 -3.25 -8.36
CA LEU A 33 7.26 -1.79 -8.32
C LEU A 33 7.44 -1.34 -6.86
N GLU A 34 8.47 -0.56 -6.61
CA GLU A 34 8.61 0.22 -5.38
C GLU A 34 7.97 1.59 -5.58
N ALA A 35 7.26 2.06 -4.55
CA ALA A 35 6.71 3.39 -4.55
C ALA A 35 7.86 4.41 -4.53
N ARG A 36 7.85 5.35 -5.48
CA ARG A 36 8.85 6.42 -5.63
C ARG A 36 8.38 7.67 -4.90
N GLY A 37 9.22 8.68 -4.69
CA GLY A 37 8.85 9.85 -3.85
C GLY A 37 7.51 10.54 -4.18
N ASP A 38 7.04 10.47 -5.43
CA ASP A 38 5.74 10.98 -5.90
C ASP A 38 4.53 10.05 -5.61
N THR A 39 4.80 8.76 -5.40
CA THR A 39 3.82 7.69 -5.16
C THR A 39 4.02 7.01 -3.80
N ALA A 40 5.07 7.42 -3.08
CA ALA A 40 5.42 6.91 -1.77
C ALA A 40 4.39 7.41 -0.76
N PRO A 41 3.98 6.56 0.19
CA PRO A 41 3.14 7.00 1.26
C PRO A 41 3.84 8.15 2.01
N ILE A 42 3.09 9.20 2.30
CA ILE A 42 3.58 10.31 3.12
C ILE A 42 3.94 9.74 4.49
N SER A 43 5.19 9.96 4.91
CA SER A 43 5.64 9.49 6.23
C SER A 43 4.95 10.30 7.32
N ALA A 44 4.18 9.59 8.14
CA ALA A 44 3.52 10.13 9.30
C ALA A 44 3.94 9.38 10.57
N PRO A 45 4.07 10.07 11.72
CA PRO A 45 4.32 9.40 12.99
C PRO A 45 3.16 8.47 13.35
N LEU A 46 3.47 7.21 13.62
CA LEU A 46 2.47 6.19 13.96
C LEU A 46 1.59 6.59 15.14
N GLU A 47 2.17 7.21 16.17
CA GLU A 47 1.45 7.66 17.36
C GLU A 47 0.35 8.67 17.02
N GLN A 48 0.64 9.59 16.09
CA GLN A 48 -0.31 10.61 15.67
C GLN A 48 -1.50 9.99 14.92
N GLU A 49 -1.27 8.95 14.13
CA GLU A 49 -2.34 8.19 13.46
C GLU A 49 -3.22 7.46 14.46
N GLN A 50 -2.60 6.78 15.42
CA GLN A 50 -3.28 6.02 16.46
C GLN A 50 -4.13 6.94 17.35
N ASP A 51 -3.62 8.11 17.70
CA ASP A 51 -4.34 9.12 18.48
C ASP A 51 -5.57 9.66 17.74
N ALA A 52 -5.42 9.97 16.45
CA ALA A 52 -6.53 10.44 15.63
C ALA A 52 -7.60 9.35 15.49
N ALA A 53 -7.20 8.11 15.18
CA ALA A 53 -8.11 6.96 15.07
C ALA A 53 -8.86 6.69 16.38
N THR A 54 -8.16 6.72 17.52
CA THR A 54 -8.75 6.54 18.84
C THR A 54 -9.83 7.59 19.13
N LYS A 55 -9.57 8.85 18.78
CA LYS A 55 -10.56 9.94 18.95
C LYS A 55 -11.77 9.77 18.05
N VAL A 56 -11.57 9.38 16.78
CA VAL A 56 -12.68 9.08 15.85
C VAL A 56 -13.58 7.98 16.42
N LEU A 57 -12.99 6.87 16.86
CA LEU A 57 -13.75 5.76 17.44
C LEU A 57 -14.50 6.18 18.71
N ARG A 58 -13.85 6.95 19.59
CA ARG A 58 -14.47 7.46 20.82
C ARG A 58 -15.68 8.36 20.54
N GLU A 59 -15.60 9.25 19.55
CA GLU A 59 -16.73 10.11 19.18
C GLU A 59 -17.82 9.34 18.43
N GLY A 60 -17.45 8.27 17.70
CA GLY A 60 -18.40 7.34 17.10
C GLY A 60 -19.26 6.62 18.14
N VAL A 61 -18.65 6.16 19.24
CA VAL A 61 -19.38 5.57 20.38
C VAL A 61 -20.38 6.57 20.99
N LYS A 62 -20.02 7.86 21.04
CA LYS A 62 -20.90 8.93 21.52
C LYS A 62 -21.95 9.37 20.50
N LYS A 63 -21.99 8.78 19.30
CA LYS A 63 -22.84 9.18 18.18
C LYS A 63 -22.67 10.67 17.80
N ASN A 64 -21.45 11.18 17.87
CA ASN A 64 -21.10 12.56 17.53
C ASN A 64 -20.35 12.64 16.18
N PRO A 65 -21.07 12.75 15.04
CA PRO A 65 -20.45 12.74 13.72
C PRO A 65 -19.52 13.94 13.48
N GLN A 66 -19.86 15.12 14.02
CA GLN A 66 -18.98 16.29 13.91
C GLN A 66 -17.67 16.11 14.70
N GLY A 67 -17.73 15.43 15.84
CA GLY A 67 -16.56 15.06 16.63
C GLY A 67 -15.64 14.09 15.89
N MET A 68 -16.23 13.08 15.24
CA MET A 68 -15.50 12.15 14.38
C MET A 68 -14.79 12.87 13.24
N GLU A 69 -15.48 13.75 12.52
CA GLU A 69 -14.90 14.48 11.40
C GLU A 69 -13.76 15.41 11.84
N LYS A 70 -13.93 16.13 12.95
CA LYS A 70 -12.87 16.94 13.54
C LYS A 70 -11.66 16.12 13.97
N ALA A 71 -11.87 14.90 14.47
CA ALA A 71 -10.78 14.00 14.84
C ALA A 71 -10.06 13.44 13.60
N ALA A 72 -10.81 13.08 12.55
CA ALA A 72 -10.26 12.61 11.28
C ALA A 72 -9.40 13.69 10.60
N ARG A 73 -9.83 14.96 10.62
CA ARG A 73 -9.03 16.08 10.08
C ARG A 73 -7.73 16.37 10.83
N LYS A 74 -7.56 15.82 12.04
CA LYS A 74 -6.30 15.92 12.81
C LYS A 74 -5.34 14.76 12.51
N ALA A 75 -5.79 13.75 11.76
CA ALA A 75 -4.90 12.73 11.27
C ALA A 75 -3.85 13.36 10.34
N PRO A 76 -2.64 12.80 10.31
CA PRO A 76 -1.62 13.26 9.38
C PRO A 76 -2.08 13.07 7.93
N GLU A 77 -1.60 13.96 7.06
CA GLU A 77 -1.91 13.94 5.63
C GLU A 77 -1.37 12.66 4.98
N ARG A 78 -2.12 12.10 4.04
CA ARG A 78 -1.82 10.83 3.38
C ARG A 78 -1.89 10.95 1.87
#